data_AF-A0A2D9Q4N3-F1
#
_entry.id   AF-A0A2D9Q4N3-F1
#
_cell.length_a   1.000
_cell.length_b   1.000
_cell.length_c   1.000
_cell.angle_alpha   90.00
_cell.angle_beta   90.00
_cell.angle_gamma   90.00
#
_symmetry.space_group_name_H-M   'P 1'
#
loop_
_entity.id
_entity.type
_entity.pdbx_description
1 polymer ?
#
loop_
_entity_poly.entity_id
_entity_poly.type
_entity_poly.pdbx_seq_one_letter_code
_entity_poly.pdbx_strand_id
1 'polypeptide(L)'
;IAADVHGWGAITGMLSGRTELLWAPTILPISIGVALWIAAFDINYARMDVESDREQGIHSFPSKFGETATTRTTVQLSLLWFACFAIADPMDAIWFLAAAAAMALANIFVVLRMHRFADFQTVLFRVSMLTGWVLLAALVFGFSVEPAGTGLD
;
A
#
# COMPACT_ATOMS: atom_id res chain seq x y z
N ILE A 1 -20.11 11.16 -3.04
CA ILE A 1 -21.54 10.74 -3.07
C ILE A 1 -22.03 10.39 -1.66
N ALA A 2 -21.43 9.43 -0.94
CA ALA A 2 -21.89 9.07 0.41
C ALA A 2 -21.90 10.23 1.43
N ALA A 3 -20.86 11.06 1.51
CA ALA A 3 -20.79 12.18 2.46
C ALA A 3 -21.77 13.32 2.13
N ASP A 4 -22.02 13.57 0.85
CA ASP A 4 -22.94 14.62 0.38
C ASP A 4 -24.40 14.23 0.65
N VAL A 5 -24.73 12.94 0.52
CA VAL A 5 -26.09 12.41 0.70
C VAL A 5 -26.39 12.05 2.17
N HIS A 6 -25.41 11.52 2.91
CA HIS A 6 -25.63 10.98 4.26
C HIS A 6 -24.99 11.81 5.39
N GLY A 7 -24.21 12.85 5.07
CA GLY A 7 -23.59 13.75 6.05
C GLY A 7 -22.86 13.00 7.16
N TRP A 8 -23.23 13.28 8.42
CA TRP A 8 -22.67 12.61 9.60
C TRP A 8 -22.89 11.08 9.61
N GLY A 9 -24.01 10.62 9.02
CA GLY A 9 -24.32 9.20 8.87
C GLY A 9 -23.35 8.46 7.96
N ALA A 10 -22.66 9.16 7.05
CA ALA A 10 -21.63 8.55 6.20
C ALA A 10 -20.41 8.08 7.02
N ILE A 11 -20.11 8.75 8.15
CA ILE A 11 -18.98 8.42 9.02
C ILE A 11 -19.39 7.42 10.09
N THR A 12 -20.52 7.66 10.75
CA THR A 12 -20.98 6.84 11.88
C THR A 12 -21.70 5.56 11.46
N GLY A 13 -22.12 5.49 10.19
CA GLY A 13 -22.96 4.41 9.68
C GLY A 13 -24.39 4.44 10.23
N MET A 14 -24.81 5.52 10.90
CA MET A 14 -26.20 5.69 11.35
C MET A 14 -27.05 6.23 10.20
N LEU A 15 -27.65 5.32 9.42
CA LEU A 15 -28.60 5.68 8.37
C LEU A 15 -30.05 5.47 8.86
N SER A 16 -31.01 6.13 8.23
CA SER A 16 -32.43 6.03 8.57
C SER A 16 -32.92 4.57 8.52
N GLY A 17 -33.01 3.93 9.69
CA GLY A 17 -33.50 2.56 9.86
C GLY A 17 -32.47 1.43 9.67
N ARG A 18 -31.18 1.75 9.44
CA ARG A 18 -30.11 0.73 9.30
C ARG A 18 -28.75 1.26 9.76
N THR A 19 -27.92 0.36 10.30
CA THR A 19 -26.52 0.68 10.65
C THR A 19 -25.60 0.06 9.60
N GLU A 20 -24.99 0.89 8.76
CA GLU A 20 -24.13 0.44 7.65
C GLU A 20 -22.93 1.38 7.49
N LEU A 21 -21.72 0.85 7.63
CA LEU A 21 -20.47 1.62 7.50
C LEU A 21 -20.05 1.70 6.03
N LEU A 22 -20.51 2.74 5.33
CA LEU A 22 -20.30 2.93 3.89
C LEU A 22 -18.81 2.99 3.48
N TRP A 23 -17.91 3.39 4.39
CA TRP A 23 -16.47 3.48 4.15
C TRP A 23 -15.70 2.19 4.49
N ALA A 24 -16.31 1.27 5.25
CA ALA A 24 -15.64 0.06 5.71
C ALA A 24 -15.26 -0.94 4.59
N PRO A 25 -16.02 -1.15 3.52
CA PRO A 25 -15.63 -2.12 2.49
C PRO A 25 -14.54 -1.58 1.54
N THR A 26 -14.44 -0.26 1.35
CA THR A 26 -13.55 0.34 0.34
C THR A 26 -12.42 1.15 0.96
N ILE A 27 -12.74 2.16 1.77
CA ILE A 27 -11.76 3.11 2.34
C ILE A 27 -10.91 2.44 3.43
N LEU A 28 -11.50 1.58 4.26
CA LEU A 28 -10.75 0.91 5.33
C LEU A 28 -9.64 0.00 4.79
N PRO A 29 -9.88 -0.91 3.82
CA PRO A 29 -8.80 -1.71 3.26
C PRO A 29 -7.76 -0.85 2.55
N ILE A 30 -8.14 0.20 1.81
CA ILE A 30 -7.16 1.14 1.22
C ILE A 30 -6.28 1.77 2.31
N SER A 31 -6.88 2.24 3.40
CA SER A 31 -6.14 2.89 4.49
C SER A 31 -5.17 1.92 5.15
N ILE A 32 -5.60 0.68 5.40
CA ILE A 32 -4.74 -0.39 5.93
C ILE A 32 -3.62 -0.72 4.94
N GLY A 33 -3.94 -0.83 3.65
CA GLY A 33 -2.96 -1.07 2.60
C GLY A 33 -1.88 0.01 2.55
N VAL A 34 -2.27 1.29 2.56
CA VAL A 34 -1.31 2.41 2.61
C VAL A 34 -0.46 2.36 3.88
N ALA A 35 -1.06 2.09 5.04
CA ALA A 35 -0.32 1.97 6.30
C ALA A 35 0.73 0.83 6.25
N LEU A 36 0.35 -0.34 5.72
CA LEU A 36 1.25 -1.48 5.54
C LEU A 36 2.36 -1.20 4.53
N TRP A 37 2.05 -0.46 3.46
CA TRP A 37 3.04 -0.03 2.48
C TRP A 37 4.05 0.94 3.10
N ILE A 38 3.60 1.95 3.85
CA ILE A 38 4.49 2.86 4.59
C ILE A 38 5.35 2.09 5.60
N ALA A 39 4.76 1.15 6.35
CA ALA A 39 5.49 0.32 7.30
C ALA A 39 6.56 -0.56 6.61
N ALA A 40 6.25 -1.12 5.43
CA ALA A 40 7.22 -1.86 4.64
C ALA A 40 8.38 -0.96 4.21
N PHE A 41 8.09 0.25 3.73
CA PHE A 41 9.12 1.23 3.36
C PHE A 41 10.01 1.60 4.56
N ASP A 42 9.40 1.94 5.70
CA ASP A 42 10.09 2.39 6.91
C ASP A 42 11.02 1.31 7.48
N ILE A 43 10.57 0.04 7.53
CA ILE A 43 11.40 -1.10 7.96
C ILE A 43 12.64 -1.27 7.07
N ASN A 44 12.51 -1.09 5.76
CA ASN A 44 13.66 -1.19 4.86
C ASN A 44 14.60 0.01 4.99
N TYR A 45 14.08 1.18 5.33
CA TYR A 45 14.90 2.36 5.61
C TYR A 45 15.70 2.17 6.91
N ALA A 46 15.05 1.71 7.98
CA ALA A 46 15.69 1.35 9.24
C ALA A 46 16.73 0.23 9.09
N ARG A 47 16.62 -0.63 8.06
CA ARG A 47 17.64 -1.66 7.75
C ARG A 47 18.98 -1.05 7.33
N MET A 48 18.98 0.18 6.80
CA MET A 48 20.20 0.83 6.33
C MET A 48 21.03 1.41 7.47
N ASP A 49 20.39 1.73 8.59
CA ASP A 49 21.05 2.31 9.77
C ASP A 49 21.44 1.25 10.82
N VAL A 50 21.31 -0.05 10.52
CA VAL A 50 21.46 -1.15 11.50
C VAL A 50 22.84 -1.22 12.15
N GLU A 51 23.91 -0.94 11.40
CA GLU A 51 25.27 -0.99 11.93
C GLU A 51 25.49 0.14 12.95
N SER A 52 25.03 1.34 12.64
CA SER A 52 25.05 2.51 13.55
C SER A 52 24.11 2.31 14.74
N ASP A 53 22.91 1.79 14.52
CA ASP A 53 21.94 1.48 15.56
C ASP A 53 22.49 0.45 16.56
N ARG A 54 23.24 -0.54 16.08
CA ARG A 54 23.89 -1.55 16.93
C ARG A 54 25.00 -0.95 17.79
N GLU A 55 25.79 -0.04 17.23
CA GLU A 55 26.84 0.67 17.98
C GLU A 55 26.26 1.60 19.05
N GLN A 56 25.09 2.19 18.79
CA GLN A 56 24.40 3.10 19.72
C GLN A 56 23.40 2.43 20.67
N GLY A 57 23.20 1.10 20.56
CA GLY A 57 22.28 0.35 21.41
C GLY A 57 20.79 0.57 21.11
N ILE A 58 20.43 1.04 19.91
CA ILE A 58 19.05 1.28 19.49
C ILE A 58 18.39 -0.04 19.06
N HIS A 59 17.24 -0.36 19.68
CA HIS A 59 16.47 -1.58 19.42
C HIS A 59 15.54 -1.45 18.20
N SER A 60 16.07 -1.33 16.99
CA SER A 60 15.29 -1.39 15.74
C SER A 60 14.91 -2.83 15.35
N PHE A 61 13.80 -3.02 14.63
CA PHE A 61 13.33 -4.34 14.19
C PHE A 61 14.42 -5.18 13.47
N PRO A 62 15.24 -4.61 12.57
CA PRO A 62 16.30 -5.36 11.93
C PRO A 62 17.48 -5.68 12.87
N SER A 63 17.77 -4.82 13.87
CA SER A 63 18.86 -5.08 14.83
C SER A 63 18.54 -6.26 15.76
N LYS A 64 17.24 -6.49 16.04
CA LYS A 64 16.72 -7.60 16.86
C LYS A 64 16.48 -8.90 16.08
N PHE A 65 15.97 -8.84 14.84
CA PHE A 65 15.54 -10.02 14.09
C PHE A 65 16.47 -10.42 12.92
N GLY A 66 17.42 -9.56 12.53
CA GLY A 66 18.40 -9.82 11.48
C GLY A 66 17.85 -9.71 10.05
N GLU A 67 18.75 -9.68 9.06
CA GLU A 67 18.45 -9.45 7.64
C GLU A 67 17.36 -10.37 7.07
N THR A 68 17.44 -11.67 7.37
CA THR A 68 16.55 -12.68 6.80
C THR A 68 15.11 -12.47 7.25
N ALA A 69 14.91 -12.12 8.53
CA ALA A 69 13.58 -11.83 9.06
C ALA A 69 13.04 -10.51 8.52
N THR A 70 13.86 -9.45 8.46
CA THR A 70 13.48 -8.17 7.87
C THR A 70 13.05 -8.31 6.41
N THR A 71 13.79 -9.08 5.61
CA THR A 71 13.43 -9.36 4.23
C THR A 71 12.08 -10.08 4.13
N ARG A 72 11.86 -11.11 4.96
CA ARG A 72 10.57 -11.84 4.99
C ARG A 72 9.41 -10.94 5.39
N THR A 73 9.58 -10.12 6.43
CA THR A 73 8.55 -9.18 6.90
C THR A 73 8.21 -8.17 5.82
N THR A 74 9.21 -7.58 5.14
CA THR A 74 8.97 -6.67 4.03
C THR A 74 8.19 -7.32 2.89
N VAL A 75 8.51 -8.56 2.53
CA VAL A 75 7.78 -9.31 1.50
C VAL A 75 6.34 -9.55 1.93
N GLN A 76 6.12 -9.98 3.18
CA GLN A 76 4.78 -10.21 3.73
C GLN A 76 3.95 -8.93 3.75
N LEU A 77 4.51 -7.82 4.24
CA LEU A 77 3.85 -6.52 4.23
C LEU A 77 3.53 -6.07 2.80
N SER A 78 4.43 -6.36 1.85
CA SER A 78 4.23 -6.02 0.44
C SER A 78 3.05 -6.77 -0.19
N LEU A 79 2.92 -8.05 0.15
CA LEU A 79 1.79 -8.87 -0.28
C LEU A 79 0.49 -8.47 0.43
N LEU A 80 0.56 -8.11 1.71
CA LEU A 80 -0.62 -7.71 2.49
C LEU A 80 -1.18 -6.38 2.01
N TRP A 81 -0.35 -5.36 1.75
CA TRP A 81 -0.88 -4.10 1.22
C TRP A 81 -1.49 -4.28 -0.17
N PHE A 82 -0.89 -5.13 -1.01
CA PHE A 82 -1.47 -5.48 -2.30
C PHE A 82 -2.84 -6.17 -2.14
N ALA A 83 -2.95 -7.13 -1.22
CA ALA A 83 -4.21 -7.79 -0.93
C ALA A 83 -5.28 -6.81 -0.44
N CYS A 84 -4.90 -5.84 0.39
CA CYS A 84 -5.80 -4.77 0.83
C CYS A 84 -6.32 -3.92 -0.33
N PHE A 85 -5.47 -3.59 -1.32
CA PHE A 85 -5.88 -2.87 -2.52
C PHE A 85 -6.76 -3.73 -3.44
N ALA A 86 -6.50 -5.03 -3.53
CA ALA A 86 -7.33 -5.96 -4.27
C ALA A 86 -8.71 -6.16 -3.64
N ILE A 87 -8.81 -6.19 -2.30
CA ILE A 87 -10.09 -6.31 -1.58
C ILE A 87 -10.89 -5.01 -1.67
N ALA A 88 -10.23 -3.86 -1.61
CA ALA A 88 -10.91 -2.57 -1.71
C ALA A 88 -11.61 -2.34 -3.04
N ASP A 89 -11.07 -2.96 -4.10
CA ASP A 89 -11.53 -2.91 -5.49
C ASP A 89 -12.10 -1.54 -5.89
N PRO A 90 -11.27 -0.48 -5.90
CA PRO A 90 -11.75 0.89 -6.08
C PRO A 90 -12.31 1.17 -7.48
N MET A 91 -12.07 0.27 -8.45
CA MET A 91 -12.61 0.32 -9.79
C MET A 91 -12.67 -1.09 -10.37
N ASP A 92 -13.68 -1.38 -11.20
CA ASP A 92 -13.82 -2.66 -11.91
C ASP A 92 -12.68 -2.91 -12.92
N ALA A 93 -11.98 -1.83 -13.31
CA ALA A 93 -10.87 -1.86 -14.24
C ALA A 93 -9.64 -2.62 -13.71
N ILE A 94 -9.14 -3.57 -14.51
CA ILE A 94 -7.91 -4.32 -14.21
C ILE A 94 -6.66 -3.42 -14.09
N TRP A 95 -6.71 -2.18 -14.59
CA TRP A 95 -5.59 -1.25 -14.62
C TRP A 95 -5.03 -0.95 -13.23
N PHE A 96 -5.89 -0.69 -12.24
CA PHE A 96 -5.45 -0.40 -10.87
C PHE A 96 -4.84 -1.63 -10.21
N LEU A 97 -5.49 -2.79 -10.33
CA LEU A 97 -4.99 -4.04 -9.76
C LEU A 97 -3.66 -4.47 -10.38
N ALA A 98 -3.53 -4.36 -11.71
CA ALA A 98 -2.29 -4.66 -12.43
C ALA A 98 -1.16 -3.69 -12.03
N ALA A 99 -1.45 -2.40 -11.91
CA ALA A 99 -0.51 -1.39 -11.43
C ALA A 99 -0.05 -1.68 -9.99
N ALA A 100 -0.97 -2.00 -9.09
CA ALA A 100 -0.66 -2.38 -7.71
C ALA A 100 0.22 -3.63 -7.64
N ALA A 101 -0.11 -4.67 -8.42
CA ALA A 101 0.68 -5.90 -8.49
C ALA A 101 2.10 -5.64 -9.02
N ALA A 102 2.22 -4.87 -10.11
CA ALA A 102 3.50 -4.51 -10.69
C ALA A 102 4.39 -3.75 -9.69
N MET A 103 3.81 -2.79 -8.96
CA MET A 103 4.56 -2.01 -7.96
C MET A 103 4.89 -2.81 -6.69
N ALA A 104 4.03 -3.73 -6.27
CA ALA A 104 4.34 -4.66 -5.18
C ALA A 104 5.54 -5.55 -5.54
N LEU A 105 5.52 -6.12 -6.75
CA LEU A 105 6.63 -6.92 -7.26
C LEU A 105 7.91 -6.09 -7.42
N ALA A 106 7.82 -4.84 -7.89
CA ALA A 106 8.97 -3.95 -8.00
C ALA A 106 9.60 -3.66 -6.64
N ASN A 107 8.80 -3.35 -5.61
CA ASN A 107 9.29 -3.12 -4.25
C ASN A 107 9.95 -4.38 -3.67
N ILE A 108 9.31 -5.56 -3.83
CA ILE A 108 9.89 -6.84 -3.41
C ILE A 108 11.21 -7.09 -4.13
N PHE A 109 11.27 -6.87 -5.44
CA PHE A 109 12.48 -7.08 -6.24
C PHE A 109 13.63 -6.20 -5.77
N VAL A 110 13.38 -4.91 -5.53
CA VAL A 110 14.38 -3.97 -5.02
C VAL A 110 14.96 -4.48 -3.71
N VAL A 111 14.10 -4.88 -2.78
CA VAL A 111 14.51 -5.38 -1.45
C VAL A 111 15.31 -6.67 -1.56
N LEU A 112 14.88 -7.63 -2.38
CA LEU A 112 15.60 -8.90 -2.59
C LEU A 112 16.95 -8.71 -3.30
N ARG A 113 17.11 -7.62 -4.06
CA ARG A 113 18.35 -7.28 -4.77
C ARG A 113 19.16 -6.18 -4.10
N MET A 114 18.90 -5.90 -2.81
CA MET A 114 19.55 -4.83 -2.04
C MET A 114 21.08 -4.77 -2.26
N HIS A 115 21.80 -5.90 -2.11
CA HIS A 115 23.26 -5.94 -2.25
C HIS A 115 23.79 -5.68 -3.67
N ARG A 116 22.94 -5.59 -4.69
CA ARG A 116 23.35 -5.27 -6.07
C ARG A 116 23.33 -3.77 -6.36
N PHE A 117 22.68 -2.98 -5.52
CA PHE A 117 22.58 -1.54 -5.72
C PHE A 117 23.67 -0.82 -4.93
N ALA A 118 24.42 0.05 -5.61
CA ALA A 118 25.40 0.91 -4.94
C ALA A 118 24.72 1.95 -4.03
N ASP A 119 23.54 2.44 -4.44
CA ASP A 119 22.70 3.35 -3.67
C ASP A 119 21.30 2.76 -3.54
N PHE A 120 21.15 1.79 -2.64
CA PHE A 120 19.88 1.14 -2.35
C PHE A 120 18.82 2.11 -1.83
N GLN A 121 19.22 3.10 -1.01
CA GLN A 121 18.32 4.08 -0.41
C GLN A 121 17.56 4.86 -1.47
N THR A 122 18.28 5.42 -2.43
CA THR A 122 17.68 6.21 -3.51
C THR A 122 16.79 5.33 -4.39
N VAL A 123 17.20 4.08 -4.67
CA VAL A 123 16.41 3.16 -5.49
C VAL A 123 15.10 2.78 -4.78
N LEU A 124 15.16 2.40 -3.50
CA LEU A 124 13.99 2.06 -2.70
C LEU A 124 13.04 3.26 -2.58
N PHE A 125 13.57 4.44 -2.27
CA PHE A 125 12.78 5.67 -2.17
C PHE A 125 12.06 5.99 -3.47
N ARG A 126 12.78 5.95 -4.61
CA ARG A 126 12.18 6.22 -5.92
C ARG A 126 11.10 5.21 -6.28
N VAL A 127 11.35 3.91 -6.08
CA VAL A 127 10.37 2.87 -6.40
C VAL A 127 9.14 2.97 -5.50
N SER A 128 9.33 3.25 -4.21
CA SER A 128 8.20 3.50 -3.29
C SER A 128 7.43 4.76 -3.71
N MET A 129 8.10 5.90 -3.91
CA MET A 129 7.45 7.14 -4.36
C MET A 129 6.68 6.94 -5.69
N LEU A 130 7.27 6.23 -6.65
CA LEU A 130 6.64 5.91 -7.93
C LEU A 130 5.38 5.07 -7.76
N THR A 131 5.27 4.23 -6.72
CA THR A 131 4.04 3.45 -6.47
C THR A 131 2.84 4.35 -6.37
N GLY A 132 2.93 5.46 -5.62
CA GLY A 132 1.83 6.42 -5.50
C GLY A 132 1.44 7.06 -6.84
N TRP A 133 2.43 7.49 -7.62
CA TRP A 133 2.19 8.11 -8.93
C TRP A 133 1.61 7.13 -9.95
N VAL A 134 2.09 5.88 -9.97
CA VAL A 134 1.60 4.83 -10.88
C VAL A 134 0.17 4.45 -10.53
N LEU A 135 -0.16 4.29 -9.24
CA LEU A 135 -1.54 4.01 -8.81
C LEU A 135 -2.49 5.16 -9.16
N LEU A 136 -2.06 6.41 -8.97
CA LEU A 136 -2.83 7.58 -9.36
C LEU A 136 -3.07 7.62 -10.88
N ALA A 137 -2.02 7.40 -11.68
CA ALA A 137 -2.12 7.38 -13.14
C ALA A 137 -3.05 6.25 -13.63
N ALA A 138 -2.95 5.05 -13.03
CA ALA A 138 -3.83 3.93 -13.33
C ALA A 138 -5.29 4.26 -13.02
N LEU A 139 -5.54 5.00 -11.93
CA LEU A 139 -6.88 5.43 -11.54
C LEU A 139 -7.46 6.47 -12.51
N VAL A 140 -6.68 7.48 -12.88
CA VAL A 140 -7.11 8.48 -13.89
C VAL A 140 -7.36 7.81 -15.24
N PHE A 141 -6.48 6.89 -15.66
CA PHE A 141 -6.61 6.17 -16.92
C PHE A 141 -7.81 5.23 -16.92
N GLY A 142 -8.03 4.46 -15.86
CA GLY A 142 -9.18 3.56 -15.70
C GLY A 142 -10.49 4.31 -15.89
N PHE A 143 -10.68 5.44 -15.19
CA PHE A 143 -11.87 6.29 -15.35
C PHE A 143 -12.02 6.95 -16.73
N SER A 144 -10.92 7.08 -17.49
CA SER A 144 -10.96 7.68 -18.83
C SER A 144 -11.29 6.66 -19.92
N VAL A 145 -11.00 5.38 -19.69
CA VAL A 145 -11.11 4.31 -20.69
C VAL A 145 -12.38 3.49 -20.52
N GLU A 146 -12.87 3.31 -19.30
CA GLU A 146 -14.16 2.66 -19.06
C GLU A 146 -15.30 3.67 -19.18
N PRO A 147 -16.26 3.46 -20.10
CA PRO A 147 -17.51 4.20 -20.06
C PRO A 147 -18.20 3.89 -18.72
N ALA A 148 -18.75 4.92 -18.06
CA ALA A 148 -19.64 4.75 -16.91
C ALA A 148 -20.87 3.94 -17.32
N GLY A 149 -20.80 2.61 -17.29
CA GLY A 149 -21.77 1.79 -18.00
C GLY A 149 -21.62 0.29 -17.86
N THR A 150 -21.60 -0.22 -16.62
CA THR A 150 -22.18 -1.54 -16.28
C THR A 150 -22.87 -1.45 -14.92
N GLY A 151 -23.74 -0.45 -14.78
CA GLY A 151 -24.69 -0.34 -13.68
C GLY A 151 -26.09 -0.74 -14.14
N LEU A 152 -26.25 -1.89 -14.78
CA LEU A 152 -27.53 -2.58 -14.98
C LEU A 152 -27.23 -4.06 -15.30
N ASP A 153 -27.24 -4.91 -14.27
CA ASP A 153 -27.77 -6.28 -14.28
C ASP A 153 -28.08 -6.69 -12.83
#